data_AF-A0A4V3X8T8-F1
#
_entry.id   AF-A0A4V3X8T8-F1
#
_cell.length_a   1.000
_cell.length_b   1.000
_cell.length_c   1.000
_cell.angle_alpha   90.00
_cell.angle_beta   90.00
_cell.angle_gamma   90.00
#
_symmetry.space_group_name_H-M   'P 1'
#
loop_
_entity.id
_entity.type
_entity.pdbx_description
1 polymer ?
#
loop_
_entity_poly.entity_id
_entity_poly.type
_entity_poly.pdbx_seq_one_letter_code
_entity_poly.pdbx_strand_id
1 'polypeptide(L)'
;MEKIKKEILKHYNDSISFVESLNELTDNQWRLCIQDGKWSVAEIIGHFIPWDDFVLKRRIPYFFSDEDFPKGPNVNQMNDKSSFKARNQKKEATIKDFVNTRRNLLLELNNIPTNRWEDEMVLGNSRLKINQYFKGLIEHDLHHFREIDHFLNQKGIKLKANSHIRHN
;
A
#
# COMPACT_ATOMS: atom_id res chain seq x y z
N MET A 1 15.72 15.79 4.53
CA MET A 1 14.96 16.00 3.28
C MET A 1 15.20 14.88 2.27
N GLU A 2 16.33 14.90 1.54
CA GLU A 2 16.59 13.97 0.44
C GLU A 2 16.57 12.49 0.84
N LYS A 3 17.14 12.16 2.01
CA LYS A 3 17.13 10.80 2.57
C LYS A 3 15.72 10.24 2.77
N ILE A 4 14.83 11.04 3.36
CA ILE A 4 13.45 10.62 3.67
C ILE A 4 12.66 10.38 2.39
N LYS A 5 12.76 11.28 1.40
CA LYS A 5 12.13 11.07 0.09
C LYS A 5 12.62 9.77 -0.54
N LYS A 6 13.95 9.53 -0.55
CA LYS A 6 14.54 8.30 -1.10
C LYS A 6 14.04 7.04 -0.40
N GLU A 7 13.96 7.04 0.93
CA GLU A 7 13.44 5.90 1.70
C GLU A 7 11.98 5.59 1.35
N ILE A 8 11.15 6.63 1.22
CA ILE A 8 9.75 6.48 0.85
C ILE A 8 9.63 5.92 -0.57
N LEU A 9 10.31 6.54 -1.56
CA LEU A 9 10.28 6.05 -2.95
C LEU A 9 10.81 4.62 -3.06
N LYS A 10 11.86 4.28 -2.30
CA LYS A 10 12.40 2.93 -2.24
C LYS A 10 11.36 1.94 -1.73
N HIS A 11 10.67 2.24 -0.62
CA HIS A 11 9.63 1.35 -0.09
C HIS A 11 8.52 1.11 -1.14
N TYR A 12 8.03 2.17 -1.78
CA TYR A 12 6.97 2.04 -2.80
C TYR A 12 7.44 1.21 -3.99
N ASN A 13 8.68 1.37 -4.43
CA ASN A 13 9.26 0.51 -5.47
C ASN A 13 9.39 -0.95 -5.02
N ASP A 14 9.92 -1.20 -3.82
CA ASP A 14 10.09 -2.55 -3.28
C ASP A 14 8.73 -3.26 -3.09
N SER A 15 7.69 -2.51 -2.72
CA SER A 15 6.32 -3.02 -2.59
C SER A 15 5.76 -3.57 -3.89
N ILE A 16 6.10 -2.94 -5.02
CA ILE A 16 5.72 -3.43 -6.35
C ILE A 16 6.37 -4.80 -6.59
N SER A 17 7.68 -4.90 -6.38
CA SER A 17 8.42 -6.15 -6.59
C SER A 17 7.95 -7.27 -5.67
N PHE A 18 7.59 -6.95 -4.42
CA PHE A 18 6.99 -7.92 -3.49
C PHE A 18 5.63 -8.42 -3.97
N VAL A 19 4.72 -7.53 -4.35
CA VAL A 19 3.40 -7.98 -4.80
C VAL A 19 3.46 -8.70 -6.15
N GLU A 20 4.40 -8.34 -7.03
CA GLU A 20 4.66 -9.07 -8.27
C GLU A 20 5.13 -10.51 -8.01
N SER A 21 5.94 -10.76 -6.98
CA SER A 21 6.40 -12.12 -6.65
C SER A 21 5.29 -13.03 -6.13
N LEU A 22 4.18 -12.47 -5.62
CA LEU A 22 3.00 -13.22 -5.20
C LEU A 22 2.29 -13.92 -6.37
N ASN A 23 2.64 -13.62 -7.63
CA ASN A 23 2.19 -14.41 -8.79
C ASN A 23 2.58 -15.89 -8.69
N GLU A 24 3.64 -16.22 -7.94
CA GLU A 24 4.09 -17.60 -7.72
C GLU A 24 3.12 -18.41 -6.86
N LEU A 25 2.21 -17.77 -6.12
CA LEU A 25 1.20 -18.46 -5.32
C LEU A 25 0.17 -19.14 -6.22
N THR A 26 -0.25 -20.36 -5.84
CA THR A 26 -1.45 -20.97 -6.43
C THR A 26 -2.70 -20.19 -6.04
N ASP A 27 -3.79 -20.31 -6.80
CA ASP A 27 -5.05 -19.63 -6.47
C ASP A 27 -5.59 -20.03 -5.08
N ASN A 28 -5.37 -21.30 -4.69
CA ASN A 28 -5.72 -21.79 -3.35
C ASN A 28 -4.92 -21.09 -2.24
N GLN A 29 -3.60 -20.92 -2.42
CA GLN A 29 -2.75 -20.22 -1.45
C GLN A 29 -3.08 -18.72 -1.37
N TRP A 30 -3.37 -18.11 -2.52
CA TRP A 30 -3.77 -16.69 -2.64
C TRP A 30 -5.06 -16.37 -1.87
N ARG A 31 -6.02 -17.31 -1.87
CA ARG A 31 -7.33 -17.14 -1.22
C ARG A 31 -7.43 -17.77 0.16
N LEU A 32 -6.38 -18.42 0.65
CA LEU A 32 -6.37 -18.96 2.00
C LEU A 32 -6.19 -17.81 2.99
N CYS A 33 -7.03 -17.76 4.01
CA CYS A 33 -6.91 -16.80 5.11
C CYS A 33 -5.55 -16.94 5.79
N ILE A 34 -4.90 -15.81 6.10
CA ILE A 34 -3.59 -15.81 6.78
C ILE A 34 -3.66 -16.39 8.19
N GLN A 35 -4.85 -16.32 8.80
CA GLN A 35 -5.22 -16.87 10.10
C GLN A 35 -6.75 -16.98 10.14
N ASP A 36 -7.28 -17.84 11.02
CA ASP A 36 -8.72 -17.96 11.23
C ASP A 36 -9.34 -16.60 11.57
N GLY A 37 -10.42 -16.25 10.86
CA GLY A 37 -11.12 -14.97 11.02
C GLY A 37 -10.39 -13.75 10.43
N LYS A 38 -9.20 -13.92 9.83
CA LYS A 38 -8.47 -12.85 9.12
C LYS A 38 -8.61 -12.97 7.61
N TRP A 39 -8.22 -11.90 6.92
CA TRP A 39 -8.18 -11.82 5.47
C TRP A 39 -7.20 -12.82 4.83
N SER A 40 -7.47 -13.16 3.58
CA SER A 40 -6.53 -13.86 2.70
C SER A 40 -5.49 -12.90 2.12
N VAL A 41 -4.44 -13.44 1.47
CA VAL A 41 -3.47 -12.63 0.72
C VAL A 41 -4.20 -11.79 -0.35
N ALA A 42 -5.21 -12.35 -1.00
CA ALA A 42 -6.05 -11.65 -1.96
C ALA A 42 -6.67 -10.38 -1.40
N GLU A 43 -7.33 -10.49 -0.25
CA GLU A 43 -7.99 -9.38 0.42
C GLU A 43 -7.00 -8.34 0.92
N ILE A 44 -5.86 -8.78 1.46
CA ILE A 44 -4.79 -7.88 1.90
C ILE A 44 -4.24 -7.09 0.72
N ILE A 45 -3.85 -7.72 -0.39
CA ILE A 45 -3.32 -6.95 -1.53
C ILE A 45 -4.41 -6.07 -2.17
N GLY A 46 -5.64 -6.59 -2.24
CA GLY A 46 -6.77 -5.88 -2.81
C GLY A 46 -7.16 -4.60 -2.06
N HIS A 47 -7.01 -4.56 -0.74
CA HIS A 47 -7.42 -3.39 0.04
C HIS A 47 -6.48 -2.19 -0.13
N PHE A 48 -5.20 -2.39 -0.47
CA PHE A 48 -4.29 -1.28 -0.73
C PHE A 48 -4.70 -0.44 -1.95
N ILE A 49 -5.27 -1.07 -2.98
CA ILE A 49 -5.59 -0.44 -4.26
C ILE A 49 -6.45 0.84 -4.10
N PRO A 50 -7.63 0.80 -3.43
CA PRO A 50 -8.43 2.01 -3.24
C PRO A 50 -7.79 3.02 -2.30
N TRP A 51 -6.93 2.61 -1.36
CA TRP A 51 -6.18 3.53 -0.50
C TRP A 51 -5.13 4.30 -1.30
N ASP A 52 -4.35 3.61 -2.13
CA ASP A 52 -3.39 4.26 -3.03
C ASP A 52 -4.10 5.20 -4.01
N ASP A 53 -5.23 4.77 -4.59
CA ASP A 53 -6.03 5.60 -5.51
C ASP A 53 -6.58 6.85 -4.82
N PHE A 54 -7.05 6.70 -3.57
CA PHE A 54 -7.51 7.82 -2.76
C PHE A 54 -6.37 8.79 -2.44
N VAL A 55 -5.19 8.30 -2.08
CA VAL A 55 -4.02 9.16 -1.86
C VAL A 55 -3.66 9.92 -3.14
N LEU A 56 -3.54 9.19 -4.24
CA LEU A 56 -3.18 9.72 -5.55
C LEU A 56 -4.15 10.82 -6.01
N LYS A 57 -5.46 10.55 -5.98
CA LYS A 57 -6.47 11.42 -6.59
C LYS A 57 -7.08 12.44 -5.64
N ARG A 58 -7.04 12.18 -4.34
CA ARG A 58 -7.72 13.02 -3.34
C ARG A 58 -6.78 13.61 -2.31
N ARG A 59 -5.58 13.06 -2.06
CA ARG A 59 -4.67 13.66 -1.07
C ARG A 59 -3.61 14.53 -1.73
N ILE A 60 -2.84 13.96 -2.65
CA ILE A 60 -1.71 14.65 -3.30
C ILE A 60 -2.10 16.01 -3.90
N PRO A 61 -3.23 16.14 -4.64
CA PRO A 61 -3.61 17.43 -5.23
C PRO A 61 -3.82 18.55 -4.21
N TYR A 62 -4.10 18.21 -2.95
CA TYR A 62 -4.39 19.17 -1.88
C TYR A 62 -3.19 19.46 -0.98
N PHE A 63 -2.06 18.74 -1.11
CA PHE A 63 -0.90 18.98 -0.25
C PHE A 63 -0.33 20.39 -0.37
N PHE A 64 -0.50 21.01 -1.54
CA PHE A 64 0.06 22.32 -1.87
C PHE A 64 -1.02 23.31 -2.31
N SER A 65 -2.27 23.02 -1.96
CA SER A 65 -3.43 23.87 -2.21
C SER A 65 -3.81 24.62 -0.94
N ASP A 66 -4.42 25.79 -1.11
CA ASP A 66 -5.06 26.54 -0.02
C ASP A 66 -6.49 26.05 0.27
N GLU A 67 -6.97 25.04 -0.47
CA GLU A 67 -8.28 24.42 -0.28
C GLU A 67 -8.31 23.50 0.96
N ASP A 68 -9.52 23.32 1.51
CA ASP A 68 -9.74 22.39 2.60
C ASP A 68 -9.32 20.96 2.24
N PHE A 69 -8.50 20.36 3.09
CA PHE A 69 -8.02 19.00 2.88
C PHE A 69 -9.19 18.00 2.96
N PRO A 70 -9.36 17.11 1.97
CA PRO A 70 -10.58 16.32 1.87
C PRO A 70 -10.75 15.36 3.05
N LYS A 71 -11.99 15.02 3.40
CA LYS A 71 -12.23 14.00 4.43
C LYS A 71 -11.80 12.62 3.92
N GLY A 72 -11.34 11.77 4.85
CA GLY A 72 -11.08 10.37 4.56
C GLY A 72 -12.37 9.62 4.18
N PRO A 73 -12.26 8.53 3.39
CA PRO A 73 -13.41 7.67 3.10
C PRO A 73 -13.89 6.95 4.38
N ASN A 74 -15.10 6.38 4.34
CA ASN A 74 -15.52 5.45 5.37
C ASN A 74 -14.67 4.17 5.28
N VAL A 75 -13.82 3.95 6.30
CA VAL A 75 -12.82 2.88 6.33
C VAL A 75 -13.48 1.51 6.17
N ASN A 76 -14.53 1.22 6.95
CA ASN A 76 -15.21 -0.07 6.92
C ASN A 76 -15.81 -0.33 5.54
N GLN A 77 -16.54 0.66 4.99
CA GLN A 77 -17.16 0.51 3.68
C GLN A 77 -16.13 0.30 2.57
N MET A 78 -14.99 1.00 2.63
CA MET A 78 -13.95 0.86 1.61
C MET A 78 -13.26 -0.50 1.70
N ASN A 79 -12.94 -0.95 2.91
CA ASN A 79 -12.31 -2.23 3.17
C ASN A 79 -13.24 -3.42 2.87
N ASP A 80 -14.52 -3.32 3.20
CA ASP A 80 -15.51 -4.36 2.89
C ASP A 80 -15.68 -4.53 1.38
N LYS A 81 -15.76 -3.41 0.64
CA LYS A 81 -15.87 -3.44 -0.83
C LYS A 81 -14.61 -4.00 -1.48
N SER A 82 -13.43 -3.59 -1.04
CA SER A 82 -12.17 -4.01 -1.64
C SER A 82 -11.83 -5.48 -1.34
N SER A 83 -12.04 -5.92 -0.10
CA SER A 83 -11.89 -7.33 0.27
C SER A 83 -12.90 -8.21 -0.46
N PHE A 84 -14.18 -7.81 -0.57
CA PHE A 84 -15.17 -8.53 -1.36
C PHE A 84 -14.78 -8.63 -2.84
N LYS A 85 -14.35 -7.52 -3.45
CA LYS A 85 -13.87 -7.53 -4.85
C LYS A 85 -12.70 -8.50 -5.01
N ALA A 86 -11.68 -8.40 -4.14
CA ALA A 86 -10.45 -9.18 -4.26
C ALA A 86 -10.67 -10.69 -4.05
N ARG A 87 -11.60 -11.08 -3.18
CA ARG A 87 -12.02 -12.49 -3.00
C ARG A 87 -12.57 -13.14 -4.26
N ASN A 88 -13.17 -12.36 -5.16
CA ASN A 88 -13.83 -12.86 -6.36
C ASN A 88 -13.04 -12.57 -7.65
N GLN A 89 -12.10 -11.63 -7.60
CA GLN A 89 -11.28 -11.25 -8.75
C GLN A 89 -10.15 -12.28 -9.00
N LYS A 90 -9.75 -12.43 -10.27
CA LYS A 90 -8.58 -13.22 -10.65
C LYS A 90 -7.32 -12.65 -9.99
N LYS A 91 -6.44 -13.51 -9.48
CA LYS A 91 -5.19 -13.13 -8.81
C LYS A 91 -4.36 -12.15 -9.66
N GLU A 92 -4.16 -12.49 -10.93
CA GLU A 92 -3.34 -11.70 -11.86
C GLU A 92 -3.93 -10.31 -12.09
N ALA A 93 -5.27 -10.19 -12.09
CA ALA A 93 -5.94 -8.91 -12.21
C ALA A 93 -5.76 -8.05 -10.96
N THR A 94 -5.87 -8.63 -9.76
CA THR A 94 -5.61 -7.90 -8.50
C THR A 94 -4.16 -7.45 -8.38
N ILE A 95 -3.20 -8.31 -8.73
CA ILE A 95 -1.77 -7.94 -8.75
C ILE A 95 -1.52 -6.82 -9.78
N LYS A 96 -2.07 -6.95 -11.00
CA LYS A 96 -1.95 -5.90 -12.03
C LYS A 96 -2.54 -4.57 -11.57
N ASP A 97 -3.73 -4.58 -10.98
CA ASP A 97 -4.39 -3.38 -10.46
C ASP A 97 -3.52 -2.72 -9.37
N PHE A 98 -3.01 -3.49 -8.41
CA PHE A 98 -2.09 -2.99 -7.38
C PHE A 98 -0.84 -2.36 -8.01
N VAL A 99 -0.15 -3.09 -8.88
CA VAL A 99 1.10 -2.63 -9.49
C VAL A 99 0.90 -1.34 -10.28
N ASN A 100 -0.20 -1.23 -11.04
CA ASN A 100 -0.49 -0.03 -11.81
C ASN A 100 -0.77 1.17 -10.91
N THR A 101 -1.64 1.02 -9.90
CA THR A 101 -1.97 2.11 -8.99
C THR A 101 -0.74 2.54 -8.17
N ARG A 102 0.04 1.58 -7.68
CA ARG A 102 1.27 1.83 -6.91
C ARG A 102 2.35 2.52 -7.76
N ARG A 103 2.50 2.16 -9.04
CA ARG A 103 3.41 2.86 -9.98
C ARG A 103 3.00 4.30 -10.22
N ASN A 104 1.70 4.56 -10.41
CA ASN A 104 1.20 5.93 -10.57
C ASN A 104 1.44 6.76 -9.31
N LEU A 105 1.19 6.19 -8.14
CA LEU A 105 1.49 6.84 -6.86
C LEU A 105 2.99 7.11 -6.69
N LEU A 106 3.85 6.13 -7.00
CA LEU A 106 5.31 6.30 -6.97
C LEU A 106 5.78 7.44 -7.90
N LEU A 107 5.21 7.54 -9.09
CA LEU A 107 5.52 8.61 -10.04
C LEU A 107 5.17 10.00 -9.47
N GLU A 108 3.96 10.16 -8.93
CA GLU A 108 3.55 11.42 -8.31
C GLU A 108 4.41 11.78 -7.09
N LEU A 109 4.76 10.80 -6.24
CA LEU A 109 5.66 11.02 -5.11
C LEU A 109 7.05 11.47 -5.56
N ASN A 110 7.54 10.93 -6.67
CA ASN A 110 8.82 11.33 -7.22
C ASN A 110 8.81 12.78 -7.72
N ASN A 111 7.67 13.26 -8.22
CA ASN A 111 7.49 14.63 -8.70
C ASN A 111 7.42 15.68 -7.58
N ILE A 112 7.13 15.28 -6.33
CA ILE A 112 7.13 16.21 -5.19
C ILE A 112 8.56 16.74 -4.94
N PRO A 113 8.79 18.07 -4.98
CA PRO A 113 10.12 18.63 -4.74
C PRO A 113 10.65 18.28 -3.34
N THR A 114 11.93 17.94 -3.23
CA THR A 114 12.53 17.44 -1.97
C THR A 114 12.30 18.37 -0.79
N ASN A 115 12.31 19.69 -1.00
CA ASN A 115 12.11 20.69 0.05
C ASN A 115 10.67 20.76 0.60
N ARG A 116 9.69 20.20 -0.10
CA ARG A 116 8.27 20.23 0.29
C ARG A 116 7.86 19.10 1.23
N TRP A 117 8.70 18.09 1.44
CA TRP A 117 8.36 16.91 2.25
C TRP A 117 8.19 17.19 3.75
N GLU A 118 8.61 18.36 4.24
CA GLU A 118 8.39 18.80 5.63
C GLU A 118 7.22 19.79 5.76
N ASP A 119 6.56 20.14 4.66
CA ASP A 119 5.37 20.99 4.70
C ASP A 119 4.29 20.33 5.55
N GLU A 120 3.61 21.14 6.35
CA GLU A 120 2.48 20.71 7.15
C GLU A 120 1.20 20.70 6.31
N MET A 121 0.42 19.62 6.45
CA MET A 121 -0.96 19.53 6.00
C MET A 121 -1.90 19.54 7.21
N VAL A 122 -3.08 20.14 7.04
CA VAL A 122 -4.14 20.13 8.05
C VAL A 122 -5.13 19.01 7.72
N LEU A 123 -5.13 17.96 8.53
CA LEU A 123 -6.02 16.80 8.44
C LEU A 123 -7.11 16.92 9.51
N GLY A 124 -8.20 17.63 9.20
CA GLY A 124 -9.23 17.94 10.20
C GLY A 124 -8.66 18.83 11.30
N ASN A 125 -8.62 18.35 12.55
CA ASN A 125 -8.06 19.09 13.68
C ASN A 125 -6.56 18.81 13.93
N SER A 126 -5.95 17.94 13.12
CA SER A 126 -4.55 17.52 13.28
C SER A 126 -3.66 18.19 12.23
N ARG A 127 -2.45 18.55 12.62
CA ARG A 127 -1.38 18.95 11.69
C ARG A 127 -0.38 17.82 11.56
N LEU A 128 0.04 17.53 10.33
CA LEU A 128 0.98 16.46 10.04
C LEU A 128 1.90 16.87 8.90
N LYS A 129 3.16 16.48 8.94
CA LYS A 129 4.05 16.71 7.78
C LYS A 129 3.83 15.66 6.69
N ILE A 130 4.07 16.02 5.44
CA ILE A 130 3.96 15.08 4.29
C ILE A 130 4.81 13.82 4.53
N ASN A 131 6.04 13.96 5.01
CA ASN A 131 6.88 12.81 5.33
C ASN A 131 6.30 11.89 6.42
N GLN A 132 5.69 12.44 7.47
CA GLN A 132 5.09 11.68 8.57
C GLN A 132 3.83 10.96 8.09
N TYR A 133 3.04 11.60 7.23
CA TYR A 133 1.90 10.96 6.58
C TYR A 133 2.30 9.70 5.83
N PHE A 134 3.31 9.79 4.95
CA PHE A 134 3.77 8.64 4.18
C PHE A 134 4.50 7.59 5.03
N LYS A 135 5.18 7.97 6.12
CA LYS A 135 5.73 7.01 7.09
C LYS A 135 4.63 6.14 7.69
N GLY A 136 3.49 6.74 8.09
CA GLY A 136 2.35 5.96 8.59
C GLY A 136 1.78 4.98 7.56
N LEU A 137 1.72 5.37 6.27
CA LEU A 137 1.32 4.47 5.19
C LEU A 137 2.32 3.33 4.96
N ILE A 138 3.62 3.62 5.07
CA ILE A 138 4.68 2.60 4.98
C ILE A 138 4.59 1.60 6.15
N GLU A 139 4.35 2.08 7.37
CA GLU A 139 4.18 1.22 8.53
C GLU A 139 2.98 0.28 8.37
N HIS A 140 1.88 0.77 7.80
CA HIS A 140 0.70 -0.01 7.46
C HIS A 140 1.01 -1.11 6.42
N ASP A 141 1.71 -0.77 5.33
CA ASP A 141 2.13 -1.75 4.32
C ASP A 141 3.04 -2.82 4.95
N LEU A 142 4.04 -2.40 5.72
CA LEU A 142 4.98 -3.32 6.38
C LEU A 142 4.30 -4.24 7.39
N HIS A 143 3.28 -3.77 8.11
CA HIS A 143 2.50 -4.59 9.01
C HIS A 143 1.89 -5.79 8.27
N HIS A 144 1.18 -5.53 7.17
CA HIS A 144 0.52 -6.56 6.39
C HIS A 144 1.47 -7.42 5.56
N PHE A 145 2.56 -6.86 5.03
CA PHE A 145 3.58 -7.66 4.35
C PHE A 145 4.25 -8.67 5.29
N ARG A 146 4.46 -8.30 6.57
CA ARG A 146 4.93 -9.25 7.59
C ARG A 146 3.89 -10.33 7.89
N GLU A 147 2.60 -10.00 7.91
CA GLU A 147 1.54 -11.00 8.08
C GLU A 147 1.54 -12.01 6.93
N ILE A 148 1.67 -11.55 5.68
CA ILE A 148 1.80 -12.41 4.50
C ILE A 148 3.06 -13.27 4.60
N ASP A 149 4.23 -12.66 4.85
CA ASP A 149 5.50 -13.39 4.97
C ASP A 149 5.43 -14.46 6.07
N HIS A 150 4.83 -14.14 7.22
CA HIS A 150 4.64 -15.10 8.30
C HIS A 150 3.76 -16.28 7.87
N PHE A 151 2.63 -15.99 7.24
CA PHE A 151 1.72 -17.00 6.70
C PHE A 151 2.43 -17.92 5.68
N LEU A 152 3.17 -17.35 4.71
CA LEU A 152 3.90 -18.13 3.71
C LEU A 152 4.93 -19.05 4.36
N ASN A 153 5.69 -18.54 5.34
CA ASN A 153 6.66 -19.32 6.09
C ASN A 153 6.01 -20.47 6.88
N GLN A 154 4.88 -20.21 7.57
CA GLN A 154 4.13 -21.24 8.29
C GLN A 154 3.62 -22.35 7.36
N LYS A 155 3.27 -22.02 6.12
CA LYS A 155 2.82 -22.98 5.10
C LYS A 155 3.97 -23.63 4.31
N GLY A 156 5.22 -23.31 4.62
CA GLY A 156 6.39 -23.82 3.90
C GLY A 156 6.51 -23.33 2.46
N ILE A 157 5.85 -22.21 2.13
CA ILE A 157 5.83 -21.62 0.79
C ILE A 157 7.05 -20.70 0.66
N LYS A 158 7.89 -20.94 -0.33
CA LYS A 158 9.05 -20.09 -0.66
C LYS A 158 8.86 -19.45 -2.02
N LEU A 159 8.88 -18.13 -2.05
CA LEU A 159 8.92 -17.36 -3.30
C LEU A 159 10.36 -17.41 -3.85
N LYS A 160 10.51 -17.61 -5.16
CA LYS A 160 11.80 -17.72 -5.84
C LYS A 160 12.49 -16.37 -5.98
N ALA A 161 11.72 -15.30 -6.14
CA ALA A 161 12.24 -13.94 -6.01
C ALA A 161 12.53 -13.65 -4.53
N ASN A 162 13.77 -13.23 -4.21
CA ASN A 162 14.13 -12.69 -2.89
C ASN A 162 13.40 -11.35 -2.68
N SER A 163 12.10 -11.42 -2.39
CA SER A 163 11.22 -10.26 -2.37
C SER A 163 10.95 -9.71 -0.97
N HIS A 164 11.77 -10.06 0.02
CA HIS A 164 11.57 -9.56 1.37
C HIS A 164 11.76 -8.05 1.41
N ILE A 165 10.69 -7.32 1.73
CA ILE A 165 10.78 -5.92 2.10
C ILE A 165 11.37 -5.87 3.51
N ARG A 166 12.70 -5.95 3.59
CA ARG A 166 13.44 -5.73 4.83
C ARG A 166 13.88 -4.29 4.86
N HIS A 167 13.27 -3.51 5.75
CA HIS A 167 13.92 -2.29 6.22
C HIS A 167 14.58 -2.64 7.55
N ASN A 168 15.92 -2.55 7.55
CA ASN A 168 16.73 -2.61 8.76
C ASN A 168 16.46 -1.39 9.63
#